data_AF-A0A2K8ZAT4-F1
#
_entry.id   AF-A0A2K8ZAT4-F1
#
_cell.length_a   1.000
_cell.length_b   1.000
_cell.length_c   1.000
_cell.angle_alpha   90.00
_cell.angle_beta   90.00
_cell.angle_gamma   90.00
#
_symmetry.space_group_name_H-M   'P 1'
#
loop_
_entity.id
_entity.type
_entity.pdbx_description
1 polymer ?
#
loop_
_entity_poly.entity_id
_entity_poly.type
_entity_poly.pdbx_seq_one_letter_code
_entity_poly.pdbx_strand_id
1 'polypeptide(L)'
;MNKEQRARLTAELKEFDQLDSGSQVQSITDAYNALLSTIQGIMLNSENPDGHDRAWSLLKDDAFKDLAAIQEGKLDALKDLKTKINRIGQLLLKP
;
A
#
# COMPACT_ATOMS: atom_id res chain seq x y z
N MET A 1 -2.41 14.19 -8.57
CA MET A 1 -2.51 12.82 -9.16
C MET A 1 -3.40 12.83 -10.40
N ASN A 2 -2.99 12.16 -11.48
CA ASN A 2 -3.76 12.05 -12.74
C ASN A 2 -4.74 10.85 -12.75
N LYS A 3 -5.60 10.74 -13.79
CA LYS A 3 -6.60 9.67 -13.89
C LYS A 3 -5.99 8.26 -14.00
N GLU A 4 -4.86 8.13 -14.70
CA GLU A 4 -4.18 6.84 -14.90
C GLU A 4 -3.57 6.32 -13.59
N GLN A 5 -2.88 7.19 -12.85
CA GLN A 5 -2.35 6.90 -11.52
C GLN A 5 -3.46 6.50 -10.55
N ARG A 6 -4.59 7.20 -10.59
CA ARG A 6 -5.76 6.89 -9.77
C ARG A 6 -6.32 5.50 -10.09
N ALA A 7 -6.45 5.18 -11.38
CA ALA A 7 -6.95 3.88 -11.82
C ALA A 7 -5.99 2.75 -11.42
N ARG A 8 -4.68 2.94 -11.62
CA ARG A 8 -3.64 1.99 -11.25
C ARG A 8 -3.62 1.71 -9.74
N LEU A 9 -3.58 2.76 -8.93
CA LEU A 9 -3.63 2.62 -7.47
C LEU A 9 -4.90 1.89 -7.01
N THR A 10 -6.05 2.20 -7.62
CA THR A 10 -7.32 1.52 -7.28
C THR A 10 -7.28 0.03 -7.64
N ALA A 11 -6.68 -0.33 -8.77
CA ALA A 11 -6.54 -1.73 -9.19
C ALA A 11 -5.60 -2.49 -8.24
N GLU A 12 -4.42 -1.94 -7.96
CA GLU A 12 -3.43 -2.57 -7.07
C GLU A 12 -3.97 -2.72 -5.63
N LEU A 13 -4.71 -1.73 -5.12
CA LEU A 13 -5.37 -1.82 -3.81
C LEU A 13 -6.40 -2.96 -3.78
N LYS A 14 -7.15 -3.15 -4.87
CA LYS A 14 -8.13 -4.24 -4.99
C LYS A 14 -7.44 -5.59 -5.07
N GLU A 15 -6.37 -5.72 -5.85
CA GLU A 15 -5.59 -6.96 -5.94
C GLU A 15 -4.98 -7.31 -4.57
N PHE A 16 -4.45 -6.33 -3.85
CA PHE A 16 -3.90 -6.52 -2.51
C PHE A 16 -4.97 -6.95 -1.49
N ASP A 17 -6.19 -6.42 -1.59
CA ASP A 17 -7.31 -6.80 -0.72
C ASP A 17 -7.75 -8.26 -0.93
N GLN A 18 -7.51 -8.84 -2.11
CA GLN A 18 -7.82 -10.24 -2.40
C GLN A 18 -6.83 -11.24 -1.79
N LEU A 19 -5.64 -10.79 -1.37
CA LEU A 19 -4.65 -11.64 -0.70
C LEU A 19 -5.17 -12.11 0.65
N ASP A 20 -4.79 -13.27 1.11
CA ASP A 20 -5.27 -13.85 2.37
C ASP A 20 -4.13 -14.55 3.12
N SER A 21 -4.39 -15.03 4.33
CA SER A 21 -3.38 -15.74 5.11
C SER A 21 -3.00 -17.10 4.51
N GLY A 22 -3.71 -17.60 3.50
CA GLY A 22 -3.30 -18.75 2.68
C GLY A 22 -2.39 -18.36 1.49
N SER A 23 -2.29 -17.07 1.16
CA SER A 23 -1.43 -16.58 0.09
C SER A 23 0.05 -16.76 0.44
N GLN A 24 0.88 -17.00 -0.57
CA GLN A 24 2.32 -17.10 -0.37
C GLN A 24 2.88 -15.75 0.10
N VAL A 25 3.79 -15.78 1.08
CA VAL A 25 4.52 -14.61 1.58
C VAL A 25 5.15 -13.81 0.44
N GLN A 26 5.65 -14.50 -0.59
CA GLN A 26 6.21 -13.89 -1.79
C GLN A 26 5.16 -13.07 -2.55
N SER A 27 3.96 -13.62 -2.77
CA SER A 27 2.85 -12.91 -3.44
C SER A 27 2.42 -11.65 -2.66
N ILE A 28 2.39 -11.73 -1.33
CA ILE A 28 2.08 -10.57 -0.47
C ILE A 28 3.17 -9.50 -0.62
N THR A 29 4.43 -9.92 -0.62
CA THR A 29 5.59 -9.03 -0.79
C THR A 29 5.58 -8.35 -2.15
N ASP A 30 5.33 -9.09 -3.23
CA ASP A 30 5.31 -8.55 -4.59
C ASP A 30 4.17 -7.55 -4.78
N ALA A 31 2.98 -7.86 -4.27
CA ALA A 31 1.84 -6.95 -4.32
C ALA A 31 2.08 -5.67 -3.50
N TYR A 32 2.72 -5.79 -2.33
CA TYR A 32 3.12 -4.63 -1.53
C TYR A 32 4.15 -3.76 -2.28
N ASN A 33 5.16 -4.37 -2.90
CA ASN A 33 6.18 -3.64 -3.65
C ASN A 33 5.61 -2.93 -4.88
N ALA A 34 4.63 -3.52 -5.56
CA ALA A 34 3.90 -2.88 -6.65
C ALA A 34 3.18 -1.61 -6.16
N LEU A 35 2.42 -1.72 -5.06
CA LEU A 35 1.75 -0.59 -4.42
C LEU A 35 2.74 0.50 -4.00
N LEU A 36 3.85 0.13 -3.35
CA LEU A 36 4.91 1.06 -2.95
C LEU A 36 5.44 1.86 -4.14
N SER A 37 5.72 1.19 -5.26
CA SER A 37 6.22 1.82 -6.48
C SER A 37 5.21 2.81 -7.08
N THR A 38 3.93 2.44 -7.14
CA THR A 38 2.87 3.33 -7.62
C THR A 38 2.69 4.53 -6.70
N ILE A 39 2.69 4.33 -5.39
CA ILE A 39 2.57 5.42 -4.40
C ILE A 39 3.76 6.39 -4.54
N GLN A 40 4.99 5.88 -4.66
CA GLN A 40 6.17 6.71 -4.92
C GLN A 40 6.04 7.51 -6.22
N GLY A 41 5.57 6.87 -7.30
CA GLY A 41 5.32 7.53 -8.57
C GLY A 41 4.25 8.63 -8.51
N ILE A 42 3.22 8.44 -7.69
CA ILE A 42 2.20 9.46 -7.40
C ILE A 42 2.82 10.63 -6.63
N MET A 43 3.63 10.35 -5.60
CA MET A 43 4.26 11.37 -4.78
C MET A 43 5.23 12.26 -5.56
N LEU A 44 6.00 11.68 -6.48
CA LEU A 44 6.94 12.43 -7.33
C LEU A 44 6.26 13.41 -8.30
N ASN A 45 4.96 13.25 -8.57
CA ASN A 45 4.24 13.96 -9.64
C ASN A 45 3.01 14.74 -9.14
N SER A 46 2.91 15.07 -7.85
CA SER A 46 1.68 15.64 -7.29
C SER A 46 1.91 16.97 -6.58
N GLU A 47 0.89 17.83 -6.67
CA GLU A 47 0.84 19.18 -6.10
C GLU A 47 0.21 19.21 -4.69
N ASN A 48 -0.10 18.04 -4.09
CA ASN A 48 -0.76 17.94 -2.77
C ASN A 48 0.16 17.31 -1.71
N PRO A 49 0.99 18.11 -1.00
CA PRO A 49 2.02 17.60 -0.08
C PRO A 49 1.45 16.99 1.21
N ASP A 50 0.39 17.56 1.80
CA ASP A 50 -0.13 17.14 3.11
C ASP A 50 -0.70 15.70 3.13
N GLY A 51 -1.47 15.33 2.10
CA GLY A 51 -2.02 13.97 1.97
C GLY A 51 -0.92 12.93 1.74
N HIS A 52 0.16 13.35 1.07
CA HIS A 52 1.28 12.51 0.68
C HIS A 52 2.22 12.23 1.84
N ASP A 53 2.56 13.22 2.66
CA ASP A 53 3.42 13.02 3.83
C ASP A 53 2.79 12.04 4.83
N ARG A 54 1.47 12.14 5.03
CA ARG A 54 0.74 11.19 5.89
C ARG A 54 0.70 9.79 5.29
N ALA A 55 0.45 9.67 3.99
CA ALA A 55 0.49 8.40 3.29
C ALA A 55 1.88 7.75 3.35
N TRP A 56 2.93 8.55 3.16
CA TRP A 56 4.32 8.10 3.21
C TRP A 56 4.75 7.63 4.59
N SER A 57 4.40 8.38 5.64
CA SER A 57 4.70 7.96 7.02
C SER A 57 4.02 6.63 7.36
N LEU A 58 2.74 6.46 7.02
CA LEU A 58 2.03 5.18 7.23
C LEU A 58 2.66 4.03 6.44
N LEU A 59 3.12 4.29 5.21
CA LEU A 59 3.73 3.27 4.35
C LEU A 59 5.09 2.83 4.90
N LYS A 60 5.94 3.80 5.23
CA LYS A 60 7.33 3.58 5.64
C LYS A 60 7.45 3.03 7.06
N ASP A 61 6.70 3.56 8.01
CA ASP A 61 6.87 3.22 9.41
C ASP A 61 6.01 2.02 9.81
N ASP A 62 4.75 1.98 9.40
CA ASP A 62 3.78 1.03 9.93
C ASP A 62 3.53 -0.15 8.99
N ALA A 63 3.35 0.11 7.69
CA ALA A 63 3.08 -0.96 6.72
C ALA A 63 4.34 -1.80 6.45
N PHE A 64 5.53 -1.18 6.45
CA PHE A 64 6.78 -1.91 6.29
C PHE A 64 7.05 -2.90 7.44
N LYS A 65 6.69 -2.54 8.68
CA LYS A 65 6.81 -3.44 9.84
C LYS A 65 5.93 -4.67 9.72
N ASP A 66 4.68 -4.49 9.29
CA ASP A 66 3.77 -5.62 9.10
C ASP A 66 4.24 -6.53 7.97
N LEU A 67 4.77 -5.96 6.88
CA LEU A 67 5.37 -6.75 5.81
C LEU A 67 6.55 -7.57 6.32
N ALA A 68 7.45 -6.96 7.11
CA ALA A 68 8.57 -7.68 7.71
C ALA A 68 8.08 -8.83 8.61
N ALA A 69 7.04 -8.59 9.43
CA ALA A 69 6.43 -9.63 10.25
C ALA A 69 5.86 -10.79 9.41
N ILE A 70 5.19 -10.49 8.31
CA ILE A 70 4.68 -11.49 7.34
C ILE A 70 5.83 -12.30 6.74
N GLN A 71 6.95 -11.65 6.40
CA GLN A 71 8.14 -12.31 5.88
C GLN A 71 8.81 -13.23 6.90
N GLU A 72 8.67 -12.94 8.20
CA GLU A 72 9.06 -13.83 9.29
C GLU A 72 8.04 -14.95 9.57
N GLY A 73 6.92 -15.01 8.83
CA GLY A 73 5.87 -16.03 8.96
C GLY A 73 4.70 -15.62 9.86
N LYS A 74 4.65 -14.38 10.36
CA LYS A 74 3.53 -13.85 11.16
C LYS A 74 2.42 -13.35 10.23
N LEU A 75 1.68 -14.29 9.64
CA LEU A 75 0.63 -14.01 8.66
C LEU A 75 -0.59 -13.28 9.25
N ASP A 76 -0.72 -13.24 10.58
CA ASP A 76 -1.70 -12.43 11.29
C ASP A 76 -1.51 -10.92 11.04
N ALA A 77 -0.27 -10.47 10.81
CA ALA A 77 0.05 -9.08 10.47
C ALA A 77 -0.49 -8.65 9.09
N LEU A 78 -0.95 -9.59 8.24
CA LEU A 78 -1.59 -9.25 6.95
C LEU A 78 -2.85 -8.41 7.13
N LYS A 79 -3.62 -8.63 8.21
CA LYS A 79 -4.82 -7.86 8.49
C LYS A 79 -4.51 -6.39 8.79
N ASP A 80 -3.47 -6.15 9.58
CA ASP A 80 -2.99 -4.82 9.90
C ASP A 80 -2.39 -4.14 8.66
N LEU A 81 -1.61 -4.89 7.89
CA LEU A 81 -1.02 -4.41 6.64
C LEU A 81 -2.10 -3.92 5.67
N LYS A 82 -3.14 -4.73 5.44
CA LYS A 82 -4.28 -4.36 4.59
C LYS A 82 -4.99 -3.12 5.08
N THR A 83 -5.22 -3.02 6.39
CA THR A 83 -5.90 -1.87 6.99
C THR A 83 -5.12 -0.58 6.73
N LYS A 84 -3.80 -0.63 6.88
CA LYS A 84 -2.90 0.50 6.63
C LYS A 84 -2.82 0.86 5.14
N ILE A 85 -2.67 -0.14 4.27
CA ILE A 85 -2.66 0.05 2.80
C ILE A 85 -3.96 0.69 2.31
N ASN A 86 -5.12 0.24 2.79
CA ASN A 86 -6.40 0.84 2.44
C ASN A 86 -6.49 2.30 2.92
N ARG A 87 -5.99 2.60 4.12
CA ARG A 87 -5.93 3.97 4.64
C ARG A 87 -5.02 4.87 3.82
N ILE A 88 -3.88 4.37 3.37
CA ILE A 88 -2.97 5.07 2.44
C ILE A 88 -3.71 5.37 1.13
N GLY A 89 -4.39 4.37 0.56
CA GLY A 89 -5.24 4.55 -0.61
C GLY A 89 -6.27 5.66 -0.42
N GLN A 90 -6.99 5.69 0.70
CA GLN A 90 -7.96 6.75 0.99
C GLN A 90 -7.34 8.14 1.12
N LEU A 91 -6.11 8.25 1.64
CA LEU A 91 -5.41 9.53 1.73
C LEU A 91 -5.01 10.05 0.35
N LEU A 92 -4.53 9.17 -0.54
CA LEU A 92 -4.06 9.53 -1.87
C LEU A 92 -5.18 9.70 -2.91
N LEU A 93 -6.30 8.99 -2.72
CA LEU A 93 -7.48 9.07 -3.61
C LEU A 93 -8.42 10.23 -3.26
N LYS A 94 -8.21 10.91 -2.12
CA LYS A 94 -8.96 12.12 -1.77
C LYS A 94 -8.60 13.26 -2.73
N PRO A 95 -9.60 14.02 -3.22
CA PRO A 95 -9.37 15.19 -4.06
C PRO A 95 -8.66 16.31 -3.30
#